data_AF-A0A495W5P4-F1
#
_entry.id   AF-A0A495W5P4-F1
#
_cell.length_a   1.000
_cell.length_b   1.000
_cell.length_c   1.000
_cell.angle_alpha   90.00
_cell.angle_beta   90.00
_cell.angle_gamma   90.00
#
_symmetry.space_group_name_H-M   'P 1'
#
loop_
_entity.id
_entity.type
_entity.pdbx_description
1 polymer ?
#
loop_
_entity_poly.entity_id
_entity_poly.type
_entity_poly.pdbx_seq_one_letter_code
_entity_poly.pdbx_strand_id
1 'polypeptide(L)'
;MSPDTPRAATGDASEDDTVTPATLRGITEDLAADELDAPETLKRVWAGLCAARLLGFRLAASGLGRLRTNAESVEHQLAQDLRTTATFARAPLVLPTPAEPAPLCPDEVEEALAALVAFSTTARRRMLSSARLATQWHDERVLRHDSLVVGELAAAWQGHRRSYRVDRRSRR
;
A
#
# COMPACT_ATOMS: atom_id res chain seq x y z
N MET A 1 -52.14 -22.84 0.69
CA MET A 1 -51.16 -21.95 1.33
C MET A 1 -49.79 -22.58 1.16
N SER A 2 -48.99 -22.04 0.24
CA SER A 2 -47.58 -22.40 0.07
C SER A 2 -46.79 -21.09 0.13
N PRO A 3 -45.74 -20.99 0.95
CA PRO A 3 -44.94 -19.77 1.02
C PRO A 3 -44.08 -19.65 -0.25
N ASP A 4 -44.23 -18.52 -0.96
CA ASP A 4 -43.29 -18.03 -1.95
C ASP A 4 -41.95 -17.76 -1.26
N THR A 5 -40.93 -18.53 -1.60
CA THR A 5 -39.54 -18.28 -1.21
C THR A 5 -38.98 -17.20 -2.14
N PRO A 6 -38.57 -16.02 -1.67
CA PRO A 6 -37.92 -15.05 -2.54
C PRO A 6 -36.56 -15.60 -2.97
N ARG A 7 -36.43 -15.75 -4.30
CA ARG A 7 -35.20 -16.02 -5.04
C ARG A 7 -34.07 -15.15 -4.48
N ALA A 8 -33.03 -15.80 -3.96
CA ALA A 8 -31.80 -15.16 -3.56
C ALA A 8 -31.31 -14.28 -4.72
N ALA A 9 -31.18 -12.98 -4.46
CA ALA A 9 -30.41 -12.09 -5.30
C ALA A 9 -28.98 -12.62 -5.27
N THR A 10 -28.57 -13.28 -6.36
CA THR A 10 -27.18 -13.54 -6.65
C THR A 10 -26.54 -12.17 -6.81
N GLY A 11 -25.97 -11.69 -5.70
CA GLY A 11 -25.12 -10.51 -5.71
C GLY A 11 -24.02 -10.78 -6.72
N ASP A 12 -24.00 -9.93 -7.73
CA ASP A 12 -22.96 -9.79 -8.72
C ASP A 12 -21.63 -9.65 -7.97
N ALA A 13 -20.85 -10.73 -7.94
CA ALA A 13 -19.48 -10.67 -7.43
C ALA A 13 -18.66 -10.05 -8.56
N SER A 14 -18.49 -8.73 -8.51
CA SER A 14 -17.72 -7.98 -9.49
C SER A 14 -16.36 -8.64 -9.75
N GLU A 15 -16.13 -9.07 -10.99
CA GLU A 15 -14.90 -9.72 -11.49
C GLU A 15 -13.67 -8.78 -11.51
N ASP A 16 -13.77 -7.55 -10.99
CA ASP A 16 -12.84 -6.43 -11.31
C ASP A 16 -12.09 -5.82 -10.10
N ASP A 17 -12.05 -6.52 -8.95
CA ASP A 17 -11.34 -6.02 -7.74
C ASP A 17 -9.83 -6.38 -7.74
N THR A 18 -9.29 -6.83 -8.88
CA THR A 18 -7.89 -7.24 -8.99
C THR A 18 -6.98 -6.04 -9.23
N VAL A 19 -6.12 -5.72 -8.25
CA VAL A 19 -5.13 -4.65 -8.40
C VAL A 19 -4.11 -4.98 -9.50
N THR A 20 -4.00 -4.09 -10.49
CA THR A 20 -3.03 -4.17 -11.59
C THR A 20 -1.95 -3.10 -11.45
N PRO A 21 -0.86 -3.14 -12.24
CA PRO A 21 0.09 -2.03 -12.33
C PRO A 21 -0.60 -0.70 -12.71
N ALA A 22 -1.63 -0.74 -13.55
CA ALA A 22 -2.40 0.45 -13.95
C ALA A 22 -3.17 1.06 -12.76
N THR A 23 -3.76 0.23 -11.90
CA THR A 23 -4.43 0.70 -10.66
C THR A 23 -3.47 1.52 -9.79
N LEU A 24 -2.24 1.01 -9.57
CA LEU A 24 -1.25 1.72 -8.76
C LEU A 24 -0.73 2.99 -9.46
N ARG A 25 -0.62 2.98 -10.79
CA ARG A 25 -0.28 4.18 -11.57
C ARG A 25 -1.33 5.27 -11.42
N GLY A 26 -2.62 4.96 -11.55
CA GLY A 26 -3.69 5.94 -11.35
C GLY A 26 -3.66 6.58 -9.96
N ILE A 27 -3.45 5.78 -8.91
CA ILE A 27 -3.28 6.31 -7.54
C ILE A 27 -2.01 7.19 -7.44
N THR A 28 -0.93 6.82 -8.12
CA THR A 28 0.32 7.60 -8.14
C THR A 28 0.14 8.93 -8.86
N GLU A 29 -0.61 8.96 -9.95
CA GLU A 29 -0.96 10.18 -10.68
C GLU A 29 -1.84 11.10 -9.84
N ASP A 30 -2.86 10.55 -9.18
CA ASP A 30 -3.69 11.30 -8.24
C ASP A 30 -2.88 11.87 -7.08
N LEU A 31 -1.95 11.08 -6.52
CA LEU A 31 -1.04 11.54 -5.47
C LEU A 31 -0.08 12.63 -5.99
N ALA A 32 0.26 12.59 -7.27
CA ALA A 32 1.09 13.59 -7.92
C ALA A 32 0.34 14.88 -8.26
N ALA A 33 -0.97 14.99 -8.01
CA ALA A 33 -1.70 16.25 -8.19
C ALA A 33 -1.22 17.33 -7.20
N ASP A 34 -1.19 18.59 -7.64
CA ASP A 34 -0.59 19.70 -6.87
C ASP A 34 -1.46 20.25 -5.73
N GLU A 35 -2.72 19.82 -5.62
CA GLU A 35 -3.72 20.43 -4.73
C GLU A 35 -4.00 19.63 -3.44
N LEU A 36 -3.18 18.61 -3.13
CA LEU A 36 -3.44 17.78 -1.95
C LEU A 36 -2.97 18.46 -0.66
N ASP A 37 -3.89 18.62 0.29
CA ASP A 37 -3.54 18.97 1.66
C ASP A 37 -2.92 17.77 2.41
N ALA A 38 -2.47 17.99 3.65
CA ALA A 38 -1.83 16.94 4.46
C ALA A 38 -2.74 15.72 4.70
N PRO A 39 -4.01 15.88 5.15
CA PRO A 39 -4.94 14.75 5.29
C PRO A 39 -5.19 13.98 4.00
N GLU A 40 -5.41 14.67 2.88
CA GLU A 40 -5.68 13.98 1.61
C GLU A 40 -4.44 13.29 1.08
N THR A 41 -3.26 13.89 1.25
CA THR A 41 -1.97 13.21 0.98
C THR A 41 -1.87 11.91 1.78
N LEU A 42 -2.17 11.91 3.08
CA LEU A 42 -2.14 10.71 3.93
C LEU A 42 -3.14 9.64 3.46
N LYS A 43 -4.35 10.03 3.05
CA LYS A 43 -5.35 9.11 2.47
C LYS A 43 -4.87 8.47 1.18
N ARG A 44 -4.28 9.25 0.27
CA ARG A 44 -3.74 8.73 -0.99
C ARG A 44 -2.52 7.85 -0.79
N VAL A 45 -1.64 8.19 0.16
CA VAL A 45 -0.53 7.32 0.57
C VAL A 45 -1.06 6.00 1.14
N TRP A 46 -2.09 6.02 1.98
CA TRP A 46 -2.71 4.79 2.50
C TRP A 46 -3.34 3.94 1.39
N ALA A 47 -4.11 4.54 0.48
CA ALA A 47 -4.71 3.83 -0.64
C ALA A 47 -3.64 3.19 -1.55
N GLY A 48 -2.57 3.94 -1.85
CA GLY A 48 -1.45 3.45 -2.63
C GLY A 48 -0.66 2.34 -1.91
N LEU A 49 -0.54 2.41 -0.58
CA LEU A 49 0.08 1.35 0.23
C LEU A 49 -0.73 0.04 0.16
N CYS A 50 -2.06 0.14 0.25
CA CYS A 50 -2.96 -1.01 0.09
C CYS A 50 -2.85 -1.63 -1.31
N ALA A 51 -2.84 -0.81 -2.36
CA ALA A 51 -2.67 -1.27 -3.73
C ALA A 51 -1.27 -1.88 -3.96
N ALA A 52 -0.21 -1.23 -3.47
CA ALA A 52 1.16 -1.73 -3.57
C ALA A 52 1.31 -3.10 -2.90
N ARG A 53 0.69 -3.29 -1.73
CA ARG A 53 0.68 -4.57 -1.03
C ARG A 53 -0.02 -5.67 -1.83
N LEU A 54 -1.23 -5.40 -2.35
CA LEU A 54 -1.97 -6.35 -3.17
C LEU A 54 -1.20 -6.72 -4.45
N LEU A 55 -0.61 -5.73 -5.13
CA LEU A 55 0.25 -5.95 -6.28
C LEU A 55 1.50 -6.77 -5.92
N GLY A 56 2.09 -6.50 -4.75
CA GLY A 56 3.22 -7.24 -4.18
C GLY A 56 2.91 -8.72 -3.93
N PHE A 57 1.69 -9.04 -3.48
CA PHE A 57 1.25 -10.43 -3.35
C PHE A 57 1.16 -11.14 -4.70
N ARG A 58 0.65 -10.47 -5.74
CA ARG A 58 0.61 -11.02 -7.10
C ARG A 58 2.02 -11.22 -7.68
N LEU A 59 2.92 -10.25 -7.50
CA LEU A 59 4.35 -10.37 -7.85
C LEU A 59 5.03 -11.55 -7.16
N ALA A 60 4.75 -11.74 -5.87
CA ALA A 60 5.29 -12.85 -5.11
C ALA A 60 4.81 -14.21 -5.66
N ALA A 61 3.54 -14.30 -6.06
CA ALA A 61 2.97 -15.49 -6.70
C ALA A 61 3.61 -15.77 -8.08
N SER A 62 4.08 -14.74 -8.80
CA SER A 62 4.84 -14.90 -10.05
C SER A 62 6.32 -15.29 -9.86
N GLY A 63 6.75 -15.67 -8.65
CA GLY A 63 8.09 -16.20 -8.37
C GLY A 63 9.03 -15.25 -7.62
N LEU A 64 8.57 -14.06 -7.23
CA LEU A 64 9.37 -13.08 -6.47
C LEU A 64 9.14 -13.12 -4.96
N GLY A 65 8.68 -14.25 -4.42
CA GLY A 65 8.32 -14.40 -3.00
C GLY A 65 9.39 -14.00 -1.99
N ARG A 66 10.69 -14.13 -2.35
CA ARG A 66 11.81 -13.70 -1.48
C ARG A 66 11.85 -12.19 -1.20
N LEU A 67 11.32 -11.37 -2.12
CA LEU A 67 11.30 -9.91 -2.00
C LEU A 67 10.15 -9.44 -1.12
N ARG A 68 9.07 -10.24 -1.08
CA ARG A 68 7.84 -9.96 -0.32
C ARG A 68 8.10 -9.71 1.15
N THR A 69 8.88 -10.56 1.84
CA THR A 69 9.10 -10.43 3.29
C THR A 69 9.71 -9.08 3.69
N ASN A 70 10.62 -8.55 2.86
CA ASN A 70 11.23 -7.25 3.12
C ASN A 70 10.23 -6.11 2.89
N ALA A 71 9.43 -6.20 1.82
CA ALA A 71 8.40 -5.21 1.53
C ALA A 71 7.30 -5.21 2.60
N GLU A 72 6.85 -6.39 3.04
CA GLU A 72 5.86 -6.54 4.11
C GLU A 72 6.30 -5.84 5.40
N SER A 73 7.59 -5.91 5.77
CA SER A 73 8.10 -5.25 6.97
C SER A 73 7.97 -3.73 6.88
N VAL A 74 8.28 -3.15 5.70
CA VAL A 74 8.13 -1.72 5.43
C VAL A 74 6.64 -1.33 5.44
N GLU A 75 5.78 -2.11 4.80
CA GLU A 75 4.33 -1.87 4.75
C GLU A 75 3.69 -1.87 6.14
N HIS A 76 4.05 -2.83 6.99
CA HIS A 76 3.51 -2.91 8.35
C HIS A 76 3.97 -1.73 9.21
N GLN A 77 5.23 -1.29 9.07
CA GLN A 77 5.72 -0.11 9.77
C GLN A 77 4.93 1.13 9.35
N LEU A 78 4.81 1.39 8.04
CA LEU A 78 4.02 2.52 7.50
C LEU A 78 2.56 2.47 7.99
N ALA A 79 1.93 1.29 7.97
CA ALA A 79 0.56 1.14 8.45
C ALA A 79 0.43 1.41 9.95
N GLN A 80 1.43 1.08 10.76
CA GLN A 80 1.45 1.39 12.19
C GLN A 80 1.61 2.89 12.44
N ASP A 81 2.52 3.54 11.74
CA ASP A 81 2.78 4.96 11.91
C ASP A 81 1.61 5.83 11.43
N LEU A 82 0.98 5.47 10.29
CA LEU A 82 -0.22 6.13 9.78
C LEU A 82 -1.40 6.09 10.78
N ARG A 83 -1.54 5.03 11.59
CA ARG A 83 -2.57 4.96 12.64
C ARG A 83 -2.39 6.01 13.74
N THR A 84 -1.20 6.59 13.87
CA THR A 84 -0.90 7.63 14.87
C THR A 84 -1.28 9.03 14.41
N THR A 85 -1.67 9.19 13.14
CA THR A 85 -2.10 10.47 12.58
C THR A 85 -3.45 10.92 13.15
N ALA A 86 -3.66 12.23 13.20
CA ALA A 86 -4.96 12.81 13.50
C ALA A 86 -5.96 12.48 12.38
N THR A 87 -5.49 12.44 11.12
CA THR A 87 -6.28 12.11 9.93
C THR A 87 -7.02 10.77 10.07
N PHE A 88 -6.39 9.75 10.65
CA PHE A 88 -6.97 8.41 10.79
C PHE A 88 -7.44 8.06 12.20
N ALA A 89 -7.58 9.04 13.11
CA ALA A 89 -7.92 8.78 14.52
C ALA A 89 -9.21 7.98 14.76
N ARG A 90 -10.13 7.96 13.78
CA ARG A 90 -11.41 7.21 13.84
C ARG A 90 -11.54 6.11 12.79
N ALA A 91 -10.48 5.84 12.02
CA ALA A 91 -10.51 4.87 10.93
C ALA A 91 -9.68 3.63 11.30
N PRO A 92 -10.26 2.42 11.29
CA PRO A 92 -9.48 1.21 11.45
C PRO A 92 -8.66 0.97 10.17
N LEU A 93 -7.37 1.28 10.21
CA LEU A 93 -6.46 0.95 9.12
C LEU A 93 -6.09 -0.53 9.20
N VAL A 94 -6.45 -1.31 8.19
CA VAL A 94 -6.10 -2.73 8.07
C VAL A 94 -5.47 -2.95 6.71
N LEU A 95 -4.25 -3.49 6.70
CA LEU A 95 -3.58 -3.82 5.45
C LEU A 95 -4.27 -5.02 4.79
N PRO A 96 -4.63 -4.91 3.50
CA PRO A 96 -5.28 -6.01 2.79
C PRO A 96 -4.33 -7.20 2.68
N THR A 97 -4.84 -8.41 2.89
CA THR A 97 -4.08 -9.65 2.73
C THR A 97 -4.95 -10.64 1.96
N PRO A 98 -4.65 -10.90 0.67
CA PRO A 98 -5.43 -11.83 -0.13
C PRO A 98 -5.13 -13.26 0.32
N ALA A 99 -6.16 -14.11 0.36
CA ALA A 99 -6.00 -15.53 0.71
C ALA A 99 -5.20 -16.27 -0.38
N GLU A 100 -5.57 -16.06 -1.65
CA GLU A 100 -4.92 -16.68 -2.82
C GLU A 100 -4.80 -15.64 -3.95
N PRO A 101 -3.69 -14.88 -4.02
CA PRO A 101 -3.50 -13.89 -5.07
C PRO A 101 -3.23 -14.57 -6.42
N ALA A 102 -3.99 -14.20 -7.45
CA ALA A 102 -3.69 -14.60 -8.82
C ALA A 102 -2.33 -13.99 -9.26
N PRO A 103 -1.41 -14.77 -9.83
CA PRO A 103 -0.12 -14.25 -10.29
C PRO A 103 -0.30 -13.18 -11.37
N LEU A 104 0.71 -12.32 -11.51
CA LEU A 104 0.81 -11.42 -12.67
C LEU A 104 1.19 -12.22 -13.92
N CYS A 105 0.72 -11.74 -15.07
CA CYS A 105 1.22 -12.21 -16.35
C CYS A 105 2.72 -11.86 -16.49
N PRO A 106 3.53 -12.66 -17.20
CA PRO A 106 4.98 -12.43 -17.30
C PRO A 106 5.37 -11.05 -17.82
N ASP A 107 4.58 -10.49 -18.73
CA ASP A 107 4.72 -9.15 -19.31
C ASP A 107 4.38 -8.02 -18.33
N GLU A 108 3.54 -8.28 -17.32
CA GLU A 108 3.18 -7.29 -16.30
C GLU A 108 4.19 -7.18 -15.15
N VAL A 109 5.16 -8.12 -15.03
CA VAL A 109 6.08 -8.17 -13.89
C VAL A 109 6.98 -6.93 -13.84
N GLU A 110 7.55 -6.53 -14.97
CA GLU A 110 8.40 -5.34 -15.05
C GLU A 110 7.57 -4.07 -14.82
N GLU A 111 6.36 -4.00 -15.37
CA GLU A 111 5.44 -2.88 -15.16
C GLU A 111 5.03 -2.74 -13.68
N ALA A 112 4.77 -3.85 -13.00
CA ALA A 112 4.41 -3.86 -11.59
C ALA A 112 5.58 -3.34 -10.72
N LEU A 113 6.81 -3.77 -11.01
CA LEU A 113 8.00 -3.25 -10.32
C LEU A 113 8.18 -1.75 -10.60
N ALA A 114 8.01 -1.31 -11.84
CA ALA A 114 8.08 0.10 -12.20
C ALA A 114 7.01 0.93 -11.47
N ALA A 115 5.76 0.44 -11.40
CA ALA A 115 4.66 1.09 -10.69
C ALA A 115 4.94 1.21 -9.18
N LEU A 116 5.46 0.16 -8.54
CA LEU A 116 5.85 0.20 -7.12
C LEU A 116 6.94 1.22 -6.84
N VAL A 117 7.95 1.30 -7.71
CA VAL A 117 9.05 2.27 -7.60
C VAL A 117 8.55 3.69 -7.81
N ALA A 118 7.69 3.90 -8.82
CA ALA A 118 7.09 5.19 -9.12
C ALA A 118 6.21 5.69 -7.97
N PHE A 119 5.36 4.82 -7.42
CA PHE A 119 4.56 5.11 -6.24
C PHE A 119 5.43 5.52 -5.05
N SER A 120 6.39 4.68 -4.67
CA SER A 120 7.28 4.93 -3.52
C SER A 120 8.03 6.27 -3.64
N THR A 121 8.56 6.57 -4.83
CA THR A 121 9.28 7.83 -5.10
C THR A 121 8.35 9.05 -5.05
N THR A 122 7.15 8.92 -5.60
CA THR A 122 6.15 10.00 -5.63
C THR A 122 5.55 10.26 -4.26
N ALA A 123 5.18 9.20 -3.53
CA ALA A 123 4.72 9.26 -2.16
C ALA A 123 5.74 9.96 -1.26
N ARG A 124 7.02 9.58 -1.33
CA ARG A 124 8.08 10.26 -0.58
C ARG A 124 8.10 11.77 -0.85
N ARG A 125 8.11 12.18 -2.12
CA ARG A 125 8.15 13.60 -2.50
C ARG A 125 6.93 14.35 -1.98
N ARG A 126 5.74 13.78 -2.15
CA ARG A 126 4.48 14.40 -1.75
C ARG A 126 4.32 14.46 -0.24
N MET A 127 4.73 13.43 0.49
CA MET A 127 4.74 13.46 1.95
C MET A 127 5.64 14.59 2.49
N LEU A 128 6.83 14.78 1.92
CA LEU A 128 7.72 15.88 2.29
C LEU A 128 7.17 17.27 1.95
N SER A 129 6.48 17.44 0.82
CA SER A 129 5.86 18.71 0.47
C SER A 129 4.68 19.03 1.40
N SER A 130 3.79 18.05 1.62
CA SER A 130 2.57 18.23 2.39
C SER A 130 2.83 18.35 3.89
N ALA A 131 3.94 17.82 4.40
CA ALA A 131 4.36 18.03 5.79
C ALA A 131 4.42 19.51 6.17
N ARG A 132 4.84 20.39 5.24
CA ARG A 132 4.93 21.85 5.48
C ARG A 132 3.57 22.52 5.58
N LEU A 133 2.52 21.86 5.11
CA LEU A 133 1.15 22.35 5.05
C LEU A 133 0.27 21.73 6.16
N ALA A 134 0.82 20.79 6.93
CA ALA A 134 0.09 20.10 7.98
C ALA A 134 -0.24 21.06 9.14
N THR A 135 -1.51 21.13 9.49
CA THR A 135 -2.00 21.91 10.65
C THR A 135 -1.98 21.10 11.94
N GLN A 136 -1.86 19.78 11.85
CA GLN A 136 -1.81 18.84 12.97
C GLN A 136 -0.40 18.30 13.13
N TRP A 137 0.17 18.41 14.34
CA TRP A 137 1.52 17.96 14.64
C TRP A 137 1.75 16.46 14.35
N HIS A 138 0.76 15.61 14.68
CA HIS A 138 0.85 14.17 14.43
C HIS A 138 0.94 13.85 12.93
N ASP A 139 0.20 14.59 12.10
CA ASP A 139 0.21 14.43 10.64
C ASP A 139 1.53 14.93 10.07
N GLU A 140 2.04 16.09 10.51
CA GLU A 140 3.35 16.59 10.11
C GLU A 140 4.46 15.58 10.44
N ARG A 141 4.46 15.07 11.67
CA ARG A 141 5.47 14.13 12.16
C ARG A 141 5.53 12.88 11.28
N VAL A 142 4.38 12.27 11.01
CA VAL A 142 4.26 11.08 10.17
C VAL A 142 4.68 11.40 8.74
N LEU A 143 4.19 12.48 8.14
CA LEU A 143 4.57 12.89 6.78
C LEU A 143 6.10 13.07 6.63
N ARG A 144 6.78 13.65 7.62
CA ARG A 144 8.25 13.77 7.59
C ARG A 144 8.95 12.44 7.81
N HIS A 145 8.59 11.72 8.86
CA HIS A 145 9.26 10.48 9.25
C HIS A 145 9.09 9.37 8.21
N ASP A 146 7.83 9.11 7.84
CA ASP A 146 7.47 8.01 6.97
C ASP A 146 7.84 8.27 5.51
N SER A 147 8.14 9.51 5.12
CA SER A 147 8.69 9.80 3.79
C SER A 147 10.02 9.05 3.53
N LEU A 148 10.79 8.79 4.58
CA LEU A 148 12.01 7.98 4.47
C LEU A 148 11.63 6.51 4.28
N VAL A 149 10.74 6.00 5.15
CA VAL A 149 10.29 4.61 5.17
C VAL A 149 9.59 4.22 3.86
N VAL A 150 8.74 5.07 3.31
CA VAL A 150 8.06 4.80 2.03
C VAL A 150 9.05 4.72 0.87
N GLY A 151 10.16 5.46 0.92
CA GLY A 151 11.26 5.35 -0.04
C GLY A 151 12.00 4.01 0.02
N GLU A 152 11.90 3.30 1.15
CA GLU A 152 12.50 1.99 1.33
C GLU A 152 11.68 0.87 0.67
N LEU A 153 10.40 1.11 0.37
CA LEU A 153 9.52 0.15 -0.30
C LEU A 153 10.04 -0.19 -1.71
N ALA A 154 10.46 0.82 -2.48
CA ALA A 154 11.12 0.60 -3.77
C ALA A 154 12.39 -0.24 -3.63
N ALA A 155 13.22 0.07 -2.65
CA ALA A 155 14.47 -0.67 -2.40
C ALA A 155 14.21 -2.13 -1.99
N ALA A 156 13.11 -2.41 -1.28
CA ALA A 156 12.70 -3.76 -0.92
C ALA A 156 12.31 -4.58 -2.16
N TRP A 157 11.50 -4.01 -3.06
CA TRP A 157 11.08 -4.67 -4.31
C TRP A 157 12.17 -4.77 -5.37
N GLN A 158 13.18 -3.91 -5.34
CA GLN A 158 14.38 -4.03 -6.18
C GLN A 158 15.41 -5.04 -5.64
N GLY A 159 15.18 -5.61 -4.45
CA GLY A 159 16.10 -6.57 -3.83
C GLY A 159 17.38 -5.93 -3.27
N HIS A 160 17.43 -4.60 -3.14
CA HIS A 160 18.55 -3.89 -2.52
C HIS A 160 18.63 -4.09 -1.00
N ARG A 161 17.60 -4.68 -0.37
CA ARG A 161 17.61 -5.10 1.03
C ARG A 161 17.93 -6.58 1.19
N ARG A 162 19.14 -6.91 1.66
CA ARG A 162 19.40 -8.19 2.32
C ARG A 162 18.87 -8.12 3.76
N SER A 163 17.62 -8.51 3.95
CA SER A 163 16.93 -8.74 5.24
C SER A 163 16.99 -7.59 6.26
N TYR A 164 15.89 -6.87 6.45
CA TYR A 164 15.57 -6.35 7.78
C TYR A 164 15.30 -7.58 8.64
N ARG A 165 16.31 -8.05 9.38
CA ARG A 165 16.07 -9.06 10.40
C ARG A 165 15.10 -8.46 11.39
N VAL A 166 13.85 -8.93 11.36
CA VAL A 166 13.00 -8.91 12.54
C VAL A 166 13.80 -9.65 13.60
N ASP A 167 14.35 -8.89 14.55
CA ASP A 167 15.09 -9.42 15.68
C ASP A 167 14.11 -10.30 16.47
N ARG A 168 14.08 -11.59 16.12
CA ARG A 168 13.44 -12.61 16.97
C ARG A 168 14.29 -12.66 18.22
N ARG A 169 13.94 -11.83 19.20
CA ARG A 169 14.34 -12.04 20.59
C ARG A 169 13.98 -13.47 20.95
N SER A 170 15.00 -14.33 20.92
CA SER A 170 14.99 -15.65 21.51
C SER A 170 14.70 -15.48 22.99
N ARG A 171 13.43 -15.63 23.37
CA ARG A 171 13.07 -15.94 24.74
C ARG A 171 13.40 -17.41 24.95
N ARG A 172 14.50 -17.63 25.67
CA ARG A 172 14.72 -18.87 26.42
C ARG A 172 13.69 -18.97 27.53
#